data_AF-A0A4V2W1X1-F1
#
_entry.id   AF-A0A4V2W1X1-F1
#
_cell.length_a   1.000
_cell.length_b   1.000
_cell.length_c   1.000
_cell.angle_alpha   90.00
_cell.angle_beta   90.00
_cell.angle_gamma   90.00
#
_symmetry.space_group_name_H-M   'P 1'
#
loop_
_entity.id
_entity.type
_entity.pdbx_description
1 polymer ?
#
loop_
_entity_poly.entity_id
_entity_poly.type
_entity_poly.pdbx_seq_one_letter_code
_entity_poly.pdbx_strand_id
1 'polypeptide(L)'
;MTTDKINPNSMHVPDWWMPDLKQRFESGEEWAIMQVIHTCASKGWALPDWAALAYISAFEKIQKSDEKSWDDVFGKRHKKGTNLNATNKKKRIMWPLFGHVQHIIEHSPETPIDNEFFEQVGSKFAIGKTLASKYYYEAKKNAELC
;
A
#
# COMPACT_ATOMS: atom_id res chain seq x y z
N MET A 1 -9.41 14.66 -32.25
CA MET A 1 -9.13 15.67 -31.20
C MET A 1 -7.76 15.34 -30.63
N THR A 2 -6.91 16.35 -30.61
CA THR A 2 -5.45 16.33 -30.45
C THR A 2 -5.01 15.72 -29.12
N THR A 3 -4.30 14.59 -29.18
CA THR A 3 -3.46 14.06 -28.10
C THR A 3 -2.20 14.92 -28.01
N ASP A 4 -2.31 16.10 -27.41
CA ASP A 4 -1.12 16.87 -27.08
C ASP A 4 -1.40 17.80 -25.92
N LYS A 5 -0.99 17.33 -24.73
CA LYS A 5 -0.29 18.05 -23.65
C LYS A 5 -0.33 17.18 -22.41
N ILE A 6 0.46 16.11 -22.44
CA ILE A 6 0.98 15.55 -21.19
C ILE A 6 1.78 16.69 -20.53
N ASN A 7 1.50 16.94 -19.26
CA ASN A 7 2.14 18.01 -18.48
C ASN A 7 3.67 17.94 -18.66
N PRO A 8 4.34 19.00 -19.15
CA PRO A 8 5.79 18.99 -19.40
C PRO A 8 6.63 18.78 -18.12
N ASN A 9 6.03 18.92 -16.93
CA ASN A 9 6.64 18.62 -15.64
C ASN A 9 6.36 17.19 -15.14
N SER A 10 5.67 16.36 -15.93
CA SER A 10 5.45 14.98 -15.55
C SER A 10 6.75 14.20 -15.75
N MET A 11 7.43 13.88 -14.64
CA MET A 11 8.61 13.02 -14.69
C MET A 11 8.21 11.70 -15.36
N HIS A 12 8.95 11.32 -16.42
CA HIS A 12 8.70 10.11 -17.18
C HIS A 12 8.66 8.92 -16.21
N VAL A 13 7.51 8.23 -16.17
CA VAL A 13 7.32 7.06 -15.31
C VAL A 13 8.14 5.93 -15.91
N PRO A 14 9.13 5.36 -15.20
CA PRO A 14 9.96 4.32 -15.78
C PRO A 14 9.16 3.07 -16.15
N ASP A 15 9.50 2.40 -17.26
CA ASP A 15 8.78 1.22 -17.75
C ASP A 15 8.75 0.04 -16.74
N TRP A 16 9.72 -0.01 -15.82
CA TRP A 16 9.82 -1.03 -14.77
C TRP A 16 8.94 -0.77 -13.54
N TRP A 17 8.26 0.37 -13.48
CA TRP A 17 7.76 0.93 -12.22
C TRP A 17 6.52 0.24 -11.62
N MET A 18 5.53 -0.17 -12.42
CA MET A 18 4.28 -0.76 -11.91
C MET A 18 3.65 -1.88 -12.77
N PRO A 19 4.43 -2.85 -13.27
CA PRO A 19 3.83 -4.00 -13.96
C PRO A 19 2.86 -4.77 -13.04
N ASP A 20 3.15 -4.86 -11.73
CA ASP A 20 2.28 -5.53 -10.74
C ASP A 20 0.90 -4.88 -10.64
N LEU A 21 0.81 -3.55 -10.48
CA LEU A 21 -0.49 -2.88 -10.33
C LEU A 21 -1.32 -2.92 -11.61
N LYS A 22 -0.67 -2.81 -12.77
CA LYS A 22 -1.35 -3.00 -14.05
C LYS A 22 -1.89 -4.43 -14.18
N GLN A 23 -1.06 -5.44 -13.88
CA GLN A 23 -1.46 -6.85 -13.91
C GLN A 23 -2.61 -7.14 -12.94
N ARG A 24 -2.56 -6.58 -11.73
CA ARG A 24 -3.65 -6.72 -10.73
C ARG A 24 -4.94 -6.09 -11.23
N PHE A 25 -4.88 -4.89 -11.80
CA PHE A 25 -6.04 -4.27 -12.43
C PHE A 25 -6.61 -5.14 -13.56
N GLU A 26 -5.75 -5.62 -14.47
CA GLU A 26 -6.13 -6.49 -15.58
C GLU A 26 -6.71 -7.84 -15.10
N SER A 27 -6.33 -8.30 -13.90
CA SER A 27 -6.89 -9.48 -13.24
C SER A 27 -8.23 -9.22 -12.52
N GLY A 28 -8.75 -7.99 -12.55
CA GLY A 28 -10.01 -7.60 -11.93
C GLY A 28 -9.89 -7.05 -10.51
N GLU A 29 -8.72 -6.55 -10.09
CA GLU A 29 -8.59 -5.82 -8.83
C GLU A 29 -8.73 -4.30 -9.09
N GLU A 30 -9.95 -3.76 -9.04
CA GLU A 30 -10.23 -2.35 -9.34
C GLU A 30 -9.51 -1.39 -8.37
N TRP A 31 -9.24 -1.85 -7.13
CA TRP A 31 -8.52 -1.07 -6.12
C TRP A 31 -7.07 -0.75 -6.54
N ALA A 32 -6.52 -1.45 -7.54
CA ALA A 32 -5.23 -1.11 -8.14
C ALA A 32 -5.21 0.31 -8.72
N ILE A 33 -6.33 0.82 -9.25
CA ILE A 33 -6.43 2.19 -9.79
C ILE A 33 -6.12 3.22 -8.70
N MET A 34 -6.74 3.07 -7.52
CA MET A 34 -6.56 3.99 -6.39
C MET A 34 -5.12 3.95 -5.85
N GLN A 35 -4.47 2.79 -5.90
CA GLN A 35 -3.07 2.63 -5.51
C GLN A 35 -2.13 3.39 -6.47
N VAL A 36 -2.37 3.28 -7.78
CA VAL A 36 -1.59 4.04 -8.79
C VAL A 36 -1.78 5.54 -8.61
N ILE A 37 -3.02 6.02 -8.45
CA ILE A 37 -3.31 7.45 -8.24
C ILE A 37 -2.61 7.98 -7.01
N HIS A 38 -2.73 7.30 -5.87
CA HIS A 38 -2.05 7.70 -4.63
C HIS A 38 -0.52 7.78 -4.83
N THR A 39 0.05 6.80 -5.52
CA THR A 39 1.50 6.72 -5.66
C THR A 39 2.03 7.79 -6.62
N CYS A 40 1.39 7.98 -7.78
CA CYS A 40 1.76 9.05 -8.70
C CYS A 40 1.59 10.43 -8.04
N ALA A 41 0.48 10.67 -7.34
CA ALA A 41 0.25 11.93 -6.65
C ALA A 41 1.27 12.20 -5.53
N SER A 42 1.63 11.19 -4.74
CA SER A 42 2.61 11.35 -3.65
C SER A 42 4.04 11.57 -4.14
N LYS A 43 4.38 11.06 -5.32
CA LYS A 43 5.71 11.23 -5.93
C LYS A 43 5.78 12.38 -6.96
N GLY A 44 4.66 13.04 -7.27
CA GLY A 44 4.59 14.10 -8.27
C GLY A 44 4.72 13.59 -9.71
N TRP A 45 4.34 12.34 -9.97
CA TRP A 45 4.51 11.69 -11.27
C TRP A 45 3.26 11.78 -12.13
N ALA A 46 3.45 11.60 -13.44
CA ALA A 46 2.34 11.41 -14.36
C ALA A 46 1.55 10.15 -13.98
N LEU A 47 0.23 10.20 -14.16
CA LEU A 47 -0.57 8.97 -14.21
C LEU A 47 -0.28 8.25 -15.55
N PRO A 48 -0.07 6.93 -15.54
CA PRO A 48 0.02 6.17 -16.78
C PRO A 48 -1.34 6.13 -17.48
N ASP A 49 -1.34 6.09 -18.82
CA ASP A 49 -2.55 6.19 -19.65
C ASP A 49 -3.64 5.18 -19.25
N TRP A 50 -3.27 3.93 -19.01
CA TRP A 50 -4.24 2.89 -18.62
C TRP A 50 -4.96 3.25 -17.32
N ALA A 51 -4.26 3.82 -16.34
CA ALA A 51 -4.84 4.19 -15.05
C ALA A 51 -5.66 5.48 -15.16
N ALA A 52 -5.20 6.44 -15.98
CA ALA A 52 -5.96 7.66 -16.27
C ALA A 52 -7.30 7.33 -16.96
N LEU A 53 -7.27 6.47 -17.99
CA LEU A 53 -8.47 6.01 -18.70
C LEU A 53 -9.41 5.22 -17.77
N ALA A 54 -8.87 4.32 -16.95
CA ALA A 54 -9.66 3.56 -15.99
C ALA A 54 -10.33 4.47 -14.95
N TYR A 55 -9.61 5.46 -14.42
CA TYR A 55 -10.16 6.47 -13.51
C TYR A 55 -11.27 7.30 -14.17
N ILE A 56 -11.05 7.82 -15.38
CA ILE A 56 -12.04 8.61 -16.11
C ILE A 56 -13.31 7.78 -16.34
N SER A 57 -13.17 6.54 -16.80
CA SER A 57 -14.30 5.62 -17.01
C SER A 57 -15.09 5.37 -15.72
N ALA A 58 -14.41 5.09 -14.61
CA ALA A 58 -15.03 4.90 -13.30
C ALA A 58 -15.75 6.17 -12.81
N PHE A 59 -15.14 7.34 -12.98
CA PHE A 59 -15.71 8.63 -12.62
C PHE A 59 -16.98 8.92 -13.43
N GLU A 60 -16.95 8.68 -14.74
CA GLU A 60 -18.10 8.89 -15.61
C GLU A 60 -19.29 7.99 -15.25
N LYS A 61 -19.06 6.73 -14.90
CA LYS A 61 -20.13 5.82 -14.44
C LYS A 61 -20.86 6.37 -13.22
N ILE A 62 -20.13 6.96 -12.28
CA ILE A 62 -20.74 7.62 -11.11
C ILE A 62 -21.51 8.88 -11.52
N GLN A 63 -20.93 9.72 -12.37
CA GLN A 63 -21.60 10.94 -12.84
C GLN A 63 -22.90 10.65 -13.60
N LYS A 64 -22.92 9.59 -14.41
CA LYS A 64 -24.11 9.14 -15.15
C LYS A 64 -25.11 8.38 -14.28
N SER A 65 -24.79 8.15 -13.00
CA SER A 65 -25.57 7.31 -12.08
C SER A 65 -25.72 5.85 -12.55
N ASP A 66 -24.78 5.37 -13.38
CA ASP A 66 -24.71 3.95 -13.81
C ASP A 66 -24.33 3.05 -12.62
N GLU A 67 -23.57 3.60 -11.67
CA GLU A 67 -23.11 2.91 -10.47
C GLU A 67 -23.49 3.69 -9.20
N LYS A 68 -23.72 2.96 -8.11
CA LYS A 68 -24.33 3.52 -6.89
C LYS A 68 -23.31 4.06 -5.90
N SER A 69 -22.06 3.62 -6.00
CA SER A 69 -21.01 4.02 -5.06
C SER A 69 -19.62 3.96 -5.67
N TRP A 70 -18.70 4.76 -5.13
CA TRP A 70 -17.29 4.71 -5.49
C TRP A 70 -16.67 3.32 -5.26
N ASP A 71 -17.17 2.55 -4.29
CA ASP A 71 -16.75 1.17 -4.05
C ASP A 71 -17.11 0.21 -5.20
N ASP A 72 -18.17 0.51 -5.96
CA ASP A 72 -18.61 -0.34 -7.08
C ASP A 72 -17.69 -0.17 -8.30
N VAL A 73 -17.07 1.00 -8.45
CA VAL A 73 -16.19 1.32 -9.60
C VAL A 73 -14.69 1.22 -9.30
N PHE A 74 -14.29 1.43 -8.04
CA PHE A 74 -12.89 1.32 -7.61
C PHE A 74 -12.62 0.10 -6.73
N GLY A 75 -13.64 -0.74 -6.50
CA GLY A 75 -13.54 -1.86 -5.59
C GLY A 75 -13.34 -1.41 -4.14
N LYS A 76 -13.14 -2.39 -3.25
CA LYS A 76 -12.93 -2.13 -1.82
C LYS A 76 -11.50 -2.44 -1.43
N ARG A 77 -10.85 -1.50 -0.74
CA ARG A 77 -9.55 -1.74 -0.08
C ARG A 77 -9.57 -2.98 0.81
N HIS A 78 -10.68 -3.20 1.50
CA HIS A 78 -10.85 -4.26 2.46
C HIS A 78 -12.03 -5.15 2.06
N LYS A 79 -11.81 -6.47 2.04
CA LYS A 79 -12.87 -7.43 1.78
C LYS A 79 -13.99 -7.26 2.81
N LYS A 80 -15.22 -7.54 2.40
CA LYS A 80 -16.38 -7.56 3.30
C LYS A 80 -16.09 -8.49 4.50
N GLY A 81 -16.38 -8.03 5.71
CA GLY A 81 -16.08 -8.76 6.94
C GLY A 81 -14.69 -8.48 7.54
N THR A 82 -13.87 -7.64 6.90
CA THR A 82 -12.61 -7.20 7.52
C THR A 82 -12.91 -6.37 8.76
N ASN A 83 -12.41 -6.82 9.93
CA ASN A 83 -12.50 -6.04 11.16
C ASN A 83 -11.49 -4.89 11.13
N LEU A 84 -11.94 -3.73 10.62
CA LEU A 84 -11.10 -2.54 10.47
C LEU A 84 -10.49 -2.08 11.80
N ASN A 85 -11.21 -2.22 12.91
CA ASN A 85 -10.69 -1.86 14.23
C ASN A 85 -9.51 -2.74 14.64
N ALA A 86 -9.62 -4.06 14.43
CA ALA A 86 -8.52 -4.99 14.66
C ALA A 86 -7.34 -4.72 13.71
N THR A 87 -7.62 -4.47 12.43
CA THR A 87 -6.58 -4.12 11.43
C THR A 87 -5.86 -2.82 11.81
N ASN A 88 -6.59 -1.80 12.23
CA ASN A 88 -6.03 -0.51 12.65
C ASN A 88 -5.22 -0.65 13.94
N LYS A 89 -5.74 -1.38 14.94
CA LYS A 89 -5.00 -1.67 16.19
C LYS A 89 -3.69 -2.39 15.90
N LYS A 90 -3.72 -3.38 15.01
CA LYS A 90 -2.52 -4.07 14.52
C LYS A 90 -1.53 -3.10 13.89
N LYS A 91 -1.96 -2.29 12.92
CA LYS A 91 -1.08 -1.34 12.21
C LYS A 91 -0.43 -0.32 13.14
N ARG A 92 -1.15 0.14 14.18
CA ARG A 92 -0.64 1.06 15.20
C ARG A 92 0.51 0.48 16.03
N ILE A 93 0.64 -0.84 16.10
CA ILE A 93 1.73 -1.50 16.82
C ILE A 93 2.80 -1.97 15.83
N MET A 94 2.39 -2.58 14.73
CA MET A 94 3.26 -3.22 13.76
C MET A 94 4.31 -2.27 13.17
N TRP A 95 3.92 -1.07 12.72
CA TRP A 95 4.87 -0.13 12.11
C TRP A 95 5.84 0.49 13.13
N PRO A 96 5.38 0.98 14.31
CA PRO A 96 6.31 1.42 15.35
C PRO A 96 7.26 0.32 15.84
N LEU A 97 6.77 -0.93 15.95
CA LEU A 97 7.61 -2.07 16.30
C LEU A 97 8.68 -2.30 15.24
N PHE A 98 8.31 -2.31 13.96
CA PHE A 98 9.26 -2.46 12.86
C PHE A 98 10.32 -1.37 12.88
N GLY A 99 9.92 -0.09 13.01
CA GLY A 99 10.85 1.03 13.13
C GLY A 99 11.78 0.90 14.35
N HIS A 100 11.28 0.42 15.48
CA HIS A 100 12.11 0.17 16.66
C HIS A 100 13.14 -0.94 16.44
N VAL A 101 12.75 -2.03 15.79
CA VAL A 101 13.67 -3.13 15.44
C VAL A 101 14.74 -2.66 14.46
N GLN A 102 14.38 -1.90 13.43
CA GLN A 102 15.34 -1.31 12.49
C GLN A 102 16.35 -0.42 13.23
N HIS A 103 15.86 0.47 14.12
CA HIS A 103 16.73 1.32 14.91
C HIS A 103 17.74 0.52 15.76
N ILE A 104 17.32 -0.59 16.40
CA ILE A 104 18.24 -1.44 17.16
C ILE A 104 19.29 -2.08 16.26
N ILE A 105 18.89 -2.64 15.11
CA ILE A 105 19.80 -3.30 14.19
C ILE A 105 20.80 -2.30 13.59
N GLU A 106 20.35 -1.09 13.25
CA GLU A 106 21.22 -0.01 12.76
C GLU A 106 22.30 0.39 13.78
N HIS A 107 21.96 0.41 15.08
CA HIS A 107 22.89 0.80 16.15
C HIS A 107 23.66 -0.39 16.73
N SER A 108 23.25 -1.63 16.44
CA SER A 108 23.88 -2.86 16.91
C SER A 108 23.66 -3.99 15.90
N PRO A 109 24.41 -3.99 14.77
CA PRO A 109 24.18 -4.91 13.65
C PRO A 109 24.34 -6.40 13.99
N GLU A 110 25.16 -6.70 15.00
CA GLU A 110 25.41 -8.07 15.48
C GLU A 110 24.28 -8.60 16.39
N THR A 111 23.21 -7.82 16.61
CA THR A 111 22.09 -8.25 17.46
C THR A 111 21.36 -9.43 16.82
N PRO A 112 21.30 -10.61 17.47
CA PRO A 112 20.55 -11.74 16.95
C PRO A 112 19.05 -11.47 17.00
N ILE A 113 18.35 -11.68 15.87
CA ILE A 113 16.89 -11.57 15.79
C ILE A 113 16.27 -12.93 16.10
N ASP A 114 16.18 -13.26 17.38
CA ASP A 114 15.68 -14.53 17.88
C ASP A 114 14.45 -14.39 18.79
N ASN A 115 14.08 -15.46 19.48
CA ASN A 115 12.93 -15.46 20.38
C ASN A 115 13.11 -14.55 21.59
N GLU A 116 14.34 -14.41 22.12
CA GLU A 116 14.62 -13.55 23.26
C GLU A 116 14.52 -12.08 22.84
N PHE A 117 15.07 -11.75 21.67
CA PHE A 117 14.93 -10.44 21.06
C PHE A 117 13.46 -10.01 20.93
N PHE A 118 12.59 -10.88 20.41
CA PHE A 118 11.16 -10.56 20.27
C PHE A 118 10.40 -10.51 21.60
N GLU A 119 10.85 -11.21 22.64
CA GLU A 119 10.28 -11.08 23.99
C GLU A 119 10.57 -9.68 24.56
N GLN A 120 11.81 -9.21 24.44
CA GLN A 120 12.22 -7.88 24.90
C GLN A 120 11.51 -6.76 24.12
N VAL A 121 11.51 -6.85 22.79
CA VAL A 121 10.82 -5.87 21.94
C VAL A 121 9.31 -5.90 22.18
N GLY A 122 8.70 -7.09 22.21
CA GLY A 122 7.26 -7.25 22.43
C GLY A 122 6.79 -6.64 23.74
N SER A 123 7.58 -6.79 24.81
CA SER A 123 7.28 -6.21 26.12
C SER A 123 7.14 -4.69 26.07
N LYS A 124 7.96 -3.97 25.29
CA LYS A 124 7.84 -2.51 25.11
C LYS A 124 6.52 -2.10 24.45
N PHE A 125 5.93 -2.98 23.65
CA PHE A 125 4.66 -2.75 22.95
C PHE A 125 3.48 -3.45 23.64
N ALA A 126 3.67 -3.99 24.84
CA ALA A 126 2.67 -4.76 25.59
C ALA A 126 2.06 -5.93 24.78
N ILE A 127 2.90 -6.63 24.02
CA ILE A 127 2.53 -7.84 23.27
C ILE A 127 3.54 -8.97 23.51
N GLY A 128 3.10 -10.23 23.41
CA GLY A 128 4.01 -11.37 23.54
C GLY A 128 4.91 -11.58 22.31
N LYS A 129 6.03 -12.30 22.49
CA LYS A 129 7.04 -12.55 21.43
C LYS A 129 6.47 -13.04 20.10
N THR A 130 5.49 -13.94 20.13
CA THR A 130 4.94 -14.55 18.92
C THR A 130 4.25 -13.49 18.06
N LEU A 131 3.55 -12.55 18.70
CA LEU A 131 2.88 -11.47 17.99
C LEU A 131 3.87 -10.42 17.50
N ALA A 132 4.89 -10.11 18.30
CA ALA A 132 5.99 -9.21 17.92
C ALA A 132 6.74 -9.72 16.69
N SER A 133 7.16 -11.00 16.70
CA SER A 133 7.83 -11.66 15.58
C SER A 133 6.94 -11.65 14.32
N LYS A 134 5.67 -12.04 14.45
CA LYS A 134 4.71 -12.01 13.34
C LYS A 134 4.57 -10.62 12.73
N TYR A 135 4.40 -9.60 13.57
CA TYR A 135 4.26 -8.21 13.10
C TYR A 135 5.52 -7.69 12.43
N TYR A 136 6.70 -8.02 12.97
CA TYR A 136 7.97 -7.65 12.37
C TYR A 136 8.12 -8.22 10.94
N TYR A 137 7.95 -9.52 10.75
CA TYR A 137 8.13 -10.13 9.43
C TYR A 137 7.05 -9.70 8.42
N GLU A 138 5.82 -9.45 8.89
CA GLU A 138 4.77 -8.92 8.03
C GLU A 138 5.07 -7.47 7.59
N ALA A 139 5.55 -6.62 8.52
CA ALA A 139 5.97 -5.27 8.20
C ALA A 139 7.15 -5.26 7.23
N LYS A 140 8.15 -6.12 7.46
CA LYS A 140 9.32 -6.27 6.58
C LYS A 140 8.90 -6.60 5.15
N LYS A 141 8.05 -7.63 4.98
CA LYS A 141 7.50 -8.00 3.67
C LYS A 141 6.75 -6.85 3.00
N ASN A 142 5.97 -6.08 3.77
CA ASN A 142 5.21 -4.95 3.21
C ASN A 142 6.11 -3.78 2.81
N ALA A 143 7.20 -3.53 3.55
CA ALA A 143 8.17 -2.49 3.24
C ALA A 143 8.97 -2.81 1.97
N GLU A 144 9.23 -4.09 1.70
CA GLU A 144 9.87 -4.55 0.46
C GLU A 144 8.98 -4.42 -0.78
N LEU A 145 7.67 -4.20 -0.61
CA LEU A 145 6.68 -4.07 -1.68
C LEU A 145 6.28 -2.60 -1.97
N CYS A 146 6.83 -1.62 -1.23
CA CYS A 146 6.54 -0.18 -1.38
C CYS A 146 7.73 0.57 -1.97
#